data_AF-A0AAV0Y7W6-F1
#
_entry.id   AF-A0AAV0Y7W6-F1
#
_cell.length_a   1.000
_cell.length_b   1.000
_cell.length_c   1.000
_cell.angle_alpha   90.00
_cell.angle_beta   90.00
_cell.angle_gamma   90.00
#
_symmetry.space_group_name_H-M   'P 1'
#
loop_
_entity.id
_entity.type
_entity.pdbx_description
1 polymer ?
#
loop_
_entity_poly.entity_id
_entity_poly.type
_entity_poly.pdbx_seq_one_letter_code
_entity_poly.pdbx_strand_id
1 'polypeptide(L)'
;MIISVKITDSQIKEKDTVIIYSQVLQNRVQCGNVVTTVRNRQVLTKIVNQTENSIELQPVDLGSLLYEKFEETKIQVCTKFTEGPDSENRVQLLEKSLRLQHLNKEEYQSLKNIFIEFSDVFIRR
;
A
#
# COMPACT_ATOMS: atom_id res chain seq x y z
N MET A 1 -15.47 10.83 5.52
CA MET A 1 -16.89 10.78 5.13
C MET A 1 -17.13 9.51 4.31
N ILE A 2 -18.30 8.89 4.40
CA ILE A 2 -18.67 7.73 3.57
C ILE A 2 -19.72 8.19 2.57
N ILE A 3 -19.58 7.80 1.31
CA ILE A 3 -20.54 8.09 0.25
C ILE A 3 -21.01 6.80 -0.39
N SER A 4 -22.22 6.84 -0.95
CA SER A 4 -22.74 5.79 -1.83
C SER A 4 -22.38 6.10 -3.27
N VAL A 5 -21.86 5.09 -3.98
CA VAL A 5 -21.51 5.12 -5.39
C VAL A 5 -22.47 4.19 -6.11
N LYS A 6 -23.15 4.70 -7.14
CA LYS A 6 -24.11 3.90 -7.91
C LYS A 6 -23.40 3.02 -8.91
N ILE A 7 -23.93 1.82 -9.14
CA ILE A 7 -23.40 0.91 -10.14
C ILE A 7 -24.17 1.10 -11.44
N THR A 8 -23.45 1.59 -12.45
CA THR A 8 -23.94 1.74 -13.82
C THR A 8 -23.43 0.62 -14.74
N ASP A 9 -22.35 -0.06 -14.37
CA ASP A 9 -21.80 -1.18 -15.12
C ASP A 9 -22.68 -2.44 -14.99
N SER A 10 -23.20 -2.90 -16.13
CA SER A 10 -24.04 -4.10 -16.22
C SER A 10 -23.31 -5.42 -15.93
N GLN A 11 -21.97 -5.42 -15.98
CA GLN A 11 -21.17 -6.61 -15.68
C GLN A 11 -21.05 -6.88 -14.18
N ILE A 12 -21.26 -5.84 -13.36
CA ILE A 12 -21.21 -5.92 -11.90
C ILE A 12 -22.60 -6.28 -11.36
N LYS A 13 -22.68 -7.39 -10.65
CA LYS A 13 -23.92 -7.96 -10.11
C LYS A 13 -24.02 -7.75 -8.61
N GLU A 14 -25.24 -7.94 -8.10
CA GLU A 14 -25.50 -7.94 -6.67
C GLU A 14 -24.64 -8.99 -5.96
N LYS A 15 -24.10 -8.66 -4.78
CA LYS A 15 -23.14 -9.47 -4.01
C LYS A 15 -21.75 -9.64 -4.63
N ASP A 16 -21.47 -9.07 -5.81
CA ASP A 16 -20.09 -9.04 -6.30
C ASP A 16 -19.22 -8.21 -5.33
N THR A 17 -17.96 -8.58 -5.22
CA THR A 17 -16.94 -7.78 -4.53
C THR A 17 -16.22 -6.92 -5.57
N VAL A 18 -16.04 -5.64 -5.24
CA VAL A 18 -15.39 -4.65 -6.10
C VAL A 18 -14.27 -4.00 -5.30
N ILE A 19 -13.12 -3.80 -5.95
CA ILE A 19 -12.01 -3.02 -5.43
C ILE A 19 -12.07 -1.66 -6.12
N ILE A 20 -12.25 -0.59 -5.33
CA ILE A 20 -12.13 0.78 -5.81
C ILE A 20 -10.75 1.27 -5.41
N TYR A 21 -9.96 1.70 -6.38
CA TYR A 21 -8.61 2.18 -6.12
C TYR A 21 -8.62 3.58 -5.51
N SER A 22 -7.57 3.89 -4.75
CA SER A 22 -7.33 5.24 -4.25
C SER A 22 -7.15 6.20 -5.42
N GLN A 23 -7.94 7.26 -5.45
CA GLN A 23 -7.94 8.23 -6.56
C GLN A 23 -8.51 9.58 -6.12
N VAL A 24 -8.23 10.62 -6.89
CA VAL A 24 -8.86 11.93 -6.69
C VAL A 24 -10.20 11.96 -7.40
N LEU A 25 -11.27 12.32 -6.69
CA LEU A 25 -12.62 12.44 -7.26
C LEU A 25 -12.84 13.82 -7.89
N GLN A 26 -12.63 14.87 -7.10
CA GLN A 26 -12.86 16.26 -7.49
C GLN A 26 -12.08 17.18 -6.53
N ASN A 27 -11.49 18.28 -7.00
CA ASN A 27 -10.95 19.38 -6.18
C ASN A 27 -10.37 18.99 -4.81
N ARG A 28 -9.27 18.21 -4.80
CA ARG A 28 -8.58 17.74 -3.57
C ARG A 28 -9.44 16.85 -2.64
N VAL A 29 -10.49 16.23 -3.17
CA VAL A 29 -11.22 15.13 -2.53
C VAL A 29 -10.64 13.81 -2.97
N GLN A 30 -10.17 13.03 -2.01
CA GLN A 30 -9.57 11.74 -2.27
C GLN A 30 -10.51 10.62 -1.88
N CYS A 31 -10.77 9.70 -2.80
CA CYS A 31 -11.34 8.40 -2.52
C CYS A 31 -10.24 7.48 -2.00
N GLY A 32 -10.50 6.81 -0.88
CA GLY A 32 -9.59 5.78 -0.37
C GLY A 32 -9.65 4.51 -1.21
N ASN A 33 -8.63 3.67 -1.06
CA ASN A 33 -8.72 2.28 -1.53
C ASN A 33 -9.72 1.53 -0.64
N VAL A 34 -10.67 0.83 -1.25
CA VAL A 34 -11.67 0.05 -0.53
C VAL A 34 -12.01 -1.24 -1.29
N VAL A 35 -12.10 -2.33 -0.55
CA VAL A 35 -12.76 -3.57 -1.00
C VAL A 35 -14.18 -3.55 -0.43
N THR A 36 -15.18 -3.61 -1.30
CA THR A 36 -16.57 -3.40 -0.93
C THR A 36 -17.49 -4.35 -1.70
N THR A 37 -18.61 -4.72 -1.10
CA THR A 37 -19.59 -5.62 -1.71
C THR A 37 -20.76 -4.82 -2.23
N VAL A 38 -21.19 -5.16 -3.44
CA VAL A 38 -22.38 -4.58 -4.06
C VAL A 38 -23.63 -4.91 -3.25
N ARG A 39 -24.33 -3.87 -2.81
CA ARG A 39 -25.63 -3.96 -2.16
C ARG A 39 -26.62 -2.97 -2.75
N ASN A 40 -27.79 -3.44 -3.16
CA ASN A 40 -28.84 -2.63 -3.78
C ASN A 40 -28.34 -1.80 -4.98
N ARG A 41 -27.51 -2.42 -5.85
CA ARG A 41 -26.84 -1.75 -6.99
C ARG A 41 -26.01 -0.52 -6.60
N GLN A 42 -25.49 -0.51 -5.38
CA GLN A 42 -24.61 0.54 -4.86
C GLN A 42 -23.44 -0.07 -4.12
N VAL A 43 -22.37 0.71 -3.98
CA VAL A 43 -21.23 0.39 -3.12
C VAL A 43 -20.89 1.59 -2.25
N LEU A 44 -20.36 1.33 -1.07
CA LEU A 44 -19.91 2.38 -0.16
C LEU A 44 -18.40 2.57 -0.30
N THR A 45 -17.97 3.83 -0.34
CA THR A 45 -16.54 4.19 -0.28
C THR A 45 -16.28 5.32 0.69
N LYS A 46 -15.07 5.36 1.23
CA LYS A 46 -14.59 6.42 2.10
C LYS A 46 -13.93 7.50 1.26
N ILE A 47 -14.28 8.74 1.56
CA ILE A 47 -13.65 9.91 0.99
C ILE A 47 -13.08 10.84 2.07
N VAL A 48 -12.04 11.57 1.68
CA VAL A 48 -11.31 12.54 2.49
C VAL A 48 -11.32 13.87 1.75
N ASN A 49 -11.93 14.88 2.36
CA ASN A 49 -11.75 16.27 1.96
C ASN A 49 -10.39 16.74 2.46
N GLN A 50 -9.49 17.16 1.58
CA GLN A 50 -8.18 17.71 1.95
C GLN A 50 -8.19 19.25 2.03
N THR A 51 -9.38 19.85 2.07
CA THR A 51 -9.57 21.28 2.20
C THR A 51 -10.30 21.61 3.51
N GLU A 52 -10.14 22.83 3.98
CA GLU A 52 -10.83 23.33 5.18
C GLU A 52 -12.27 23.78 4.87
N ASN A 53 -12.60 23.95 3.59
CA ASN A 53 -13.91 24.40 3.14
C ASN A 53 -14.88 23.22 2.98
N SER A 54 -16.17 23.51 3.17
CA SER A 54 -17.24 22.60 2.74
C SER A 54 -17.19 22.41 1.22
N ILE A 55 -17.55 21.21 0.78
CA ILE A 55 -17.55 20.81 -0.62
C ILE A 55 -18.85 20.07 -0.92
N GLU A 56 -19.49 20.47 -2.00
CA GLU A 56 -20.60 19.74 -2.58
C GLU A 56 -20.06 18.71 -3.57
N LEU A 57 -20.25 17.44 -3.24
CA LEU A 57 -19.88 16.34 -4.12
C LEU A 57 -21.02 16.04 -5.07
N GLN A 58 -20.70 16.01 -6.37
CA GLN A 58 -21.60 15.47 -7.37
C GLN A 58 -21.81 13.96 -7.14
N PRO A 59 -22.98 13.42 -7.50
CA PRO A 59 -23.21 11.98 -7.47
C PRO A 59 -22.12 11.24 -8.24
N VAL A 60 -21.53 10.23 -7.60
CA VAL A 60 -20.44 9.44 -8.18
C VAL A 60 -20.99 8.10 -8.66
N ASP A 61 -20.70 7.78 -9.91
CA ASP A 61 -21.02 6.49 -10.51
C ASP A 61 -19.76 5.62 -10.59
N LEU A 62 -19.90 4.32 -10.41
CA LEU A 62 -18.77 3.38 -10.40
C LEU A 62 -18.01 3.40 -11.73
N GLY A 63 -18.72 3.56 -12.86
CA GLY A 63 -18.11 3.67 -14.19
C GLY A 63 -17.21 4.90 -14.39
N SER A 64 -17.29 5.89 -13.50
CA SER A 64 -16.39 7.06 -13.51
C SER A 64 -15.15 6.87 -12.63
N LEU A 65 -15.08 5.76 -11.90
CA LEU A 65 -13.97 5.45 -11.00
C LEU A 65 -13.02 4.44 -11.61
N LEU A 66 -11.77 4.47 -11.16
CA LEU A 66 -10.86 3.35 -11.31
C LEU A 66 -11.26 2.25 -10.33
N TYR A 67 -11.79 1.14 -10.86
CA TYR A 67 -12.19 -0.03 -10.08
C TYR A 67 -11.88 -1.33 -10.83
N GLU A 68 -11.88 -2.42 -10.09
CA GLU A 68 -11.90 -3.77 -10.65
C GLU A 68 -12.91 -4.66 -9.90
N LYS A 69 -13.49 -5.63 -10.62
CA LYS A 69 -14.21 -6.73 -9.98
C LYS A 69 -13.20 -7.66 -9.32
N PHE A 70 -13.40 -7.93 -8.03
CA PHE A 70 -12.59 -8.89 -7.31
C PHE A 70 -12.89 -10.31 -7.80
N GLU A 71 -11.85 -11.00 -8.25
CA GLU A 71 -11.89 -12.40 -8.64
C GLU A 71 -10.80 -13.14 -7.88
N GLU A 72 -11.18 -14.15 -7.10
CA GLU A 72 -10.25 -14.89 -6.25
C GLU A 72 -9.11 -15.54 -7.04
N THR A 73 -9.37 -15.93 -8.29
CA THR A 73 -8.40 -16.52 -9.22
C THR A 73 -7.28 -15.56 -9.63
N LYS A 74 -7.47 -14.24 -9.47
CA LYS A 74 -6.45 -13.22 -9.77
C LYS A 74 -5.56 -12.89 -8.57
N ILE A 75 -5.85 -13.46 -7.39
CA ILE A 75 -5.06 -13.19 -6.19
C ILE A 75 -3.72 -13.92 -6.33
N GLN A 76 -2.67 -13.17 -6.63
CA GLN A 76 -1.32 -13.63 -6.29
C GLN A 76 -1.17 -13.52 -4.78
N VAL A 77 -1.22 -14.66 -4.11
CA VAL A 77 -0.82 -14.74 -2.71
C VAL A 77 0.69 -14.50 -2.68
N CYS A 78 1.12 -13.33 -2.21
CA CYS A 78 2.50 -13.07 -1.83
C CYS A 78 2.87 -13.96 -0.62
N THR A 79 3.03 -15.26 -0.86
CA THR A 79 3.36 -16.27 0.14
C THR A 79 4.82 -16.25 0.55
N LYS A 80 5.65 -15.51 -0.19
CA LYS A 80 7.07 -15.38 0.10
C LYS A 80 7.42 -13.90 0.05
N PHE A 81 7.56 -13.30 1.23
CA PHE A 81 8.72 -12.42 1.39
C PHE A 81 9.90 -13.34 1.14
N THR A 82 10.45 -13.34 -0.07
CA THR A 82 11.81 -13.84 -0.23
C THR A 82 12.61 -13.00 0.73
N GLU A 83 13.06 -13.61 1.83
CA GLU A 83 14.09 -13.06 2.68
C GLU A 83 15.13 -12.47 1.74
N GLY A 84 15.41 -11.17 1.93
CA GLY A 84 16.39 -10.46 1.11
C GLY A 84 17.72 -11.22 1.08
N PRO A 85 18.63 -10.85 0.16
CA PRO A 85 19.88 -11.57 -0.03
C PRO A 85 20.54 -11.87 1.31
N ASP A 86 20.97 -13.13 1.42
CA ASP A 86 21.61 -13.80 2.55
C ASP A 86 22.26 -12.84 3.55
N SER A 87 22.02 -13.05 4.86
CA SER A 87 22.53 -12.19 5.94
C SER A 87 24.03 -11.87 5.84
N GLU A 88 24.83 -12.78 5.29
CA GLU A 88 26.25 -12.59 5.00
C GLU A 88 26.53 -11.53 3.93
N ASN A 89 25.71 -11.46 2.88
CA ASN A 89 25.82 -10.44 1.82
C ASN A 89 25.50 -9.03 2.36
N ARG A 90 24.65 -8.93 3.40
CA ARG A 90 24.22 -7.67 4.01
C ARG A 90 25.32 -7.01 4.84
N VAL A 91 25.99 -7.78 5.69
CA VAL A 91 27.11 -7.28 6.51
C VAL A 91 28.26 -6.81 5.60
N GLN A 92 28.54 -7.56 4.53
CA GLN A 92 29.57 -7.18 3.55
C GLN A 92 29.24 -5.88 2.81
N LEU A 93 27.96 -5.60 2.54
CA LEU A 93 27.50 -4.36 1.90
C LEU A 93 27.67 -3.15 2.83
N LEU A 94 27.37 -3.31 4.11
CA LEU A 94 27.58 -2.29 5.14
C LEU A 94 29.08 -2.02 5.36
N GLU A 95 29.90 -3.07 5.45
CA GLU A 95 31.36 -2.96 5.56
C GLU A 95 31.96 -2.21 4.35
N LYS A 96 31.44 -2.42 3.13
CA LYS A 96 31.90 -1.70 1.92
C LYS A 96 31.42 -0.26 1.83
N SER A 97 30.21 0.03 2.33
CA SER A 97 29.59 1.36 2.21
C SER A 97 30.09 2.33 3.28
N LEU A 98 30.48 1.81 4.45
CA LEU A 98 30.97 2.59 5.57
C LEU A 98 32.50 2.69 5.51
N ARG A 99 33.04 3.88 5.70
CA ARG A 99 34.49 4.09 5.71
C ARG A 99 35.08 3.72 7.07
N LEU A 100 35.32 2.42 7.30
CA LEU A 100 35.76 1.88 8.60
C LEU A 100 37.30 1.87 8.81
N GLN A 101 38.06 2.42 7.87
CA GLN A 101 39.54 2.35 7.84
C GLN A 101 40.24 3.08 9.00
N HIS A 102 39.52 3.91 9.75
CA HIS A 102 40.05 4.70 10.85
C HIS A 102 39.81 4.04 12.23
N LEU A 103 39.05 2.94 12.28
CA LEU A 103 38.72 2.26 13.52
C LEU A 103 39.88 1.35 13.95
N ASN A 104 40.12 1.31 15.27
CA ASN A 104 41.02 0.32 15.83
C ASN A 104 40.36 -1.08 15.85
N LYS A 105 41.15 -2.11 16.15
CA LYS A 105 40.69 -3.51 16.06
C LYS A 105 39.52 -3.83 16.98
N GLU A 106 39.46 -3.22 18.16
CA GLU A 106 38.39 -3.46 19.14
C GLU A 106 37.11 -2.73 18.71
N GLU A 107 37.22 -1.47 18.29
CA GLU A 107 36.11 -0.67 17.80
C GLU A 107 35.46 -1.29 16.56
N TYR A 108 36.28 -1.79 15.63
CA TYR A 108 35.81 -2.50 14.44
C TYR A 108 34.98 -3.73 14.82
N GLN A 109 35.45 -4.49 15.81
CA GLN A 109 34.79 -5.72 16.20
C GLN A 109 33.49 -5.47 16.98
N SER A 110 33.47 -4.45 17.84
CA SER A 110 32.24 -3.99 18.48
C SER A 110 31.20 -3.53 17.46
N LEU A 111 31.62 -2.77 16.44
CA LEU A 111 30.72 -2.31 15.38
C LEU A 111 30.18 -3.46 14.52
N LYS A 112 31.04 -4.44 14.21
CA LYS A 112 30.63 -5.64 13.45
C LYS A 112 29.59 -6.46 14.20
N ASN A 113 29.75 -6.60 15.52
CA ASN A 113 28.76 -7.29 16.35
C ASN A 113 27.41 -6.57 16.32
N ILE A 114 27.41 -5.23 16.36
CA ILE A 114 26.19 -4.41 16.23
C ILE A 114 25.53 -4.61 14.85
N PHE A 115 26.31 -4.68 13.76
CA PHE A 115 25.73 -4.93 12.43
C PHE A 115 25.10 -6.31 12.29
N ILE A 116 25.63 -7.32 12.97
CA ILE A 116 25.06 -8.66 13.00
C ILE A 116 23.77 -8.64 13.84
N GLU A 117 23.83 -8.06 15.04
CA GLU A 117 22.72 -8.02 16.01
C GLU A 117 21.52 -7.21 15.50
N PHE A 118 21.76 -6.08 14.83
CA PHE A 118 20.72 -5.20 14.31
C PHE A 118 20.57 -5.29 12.79
N SER A 119 21.08 -6.36 12.17
CA SER A 119 21.01 -6.54 10.72
C SER A 119 19.60 -6.29 10.19
N ASP A 120 18.58 -6.75 10.91
CA ASP A 120 17.16 -6.66 10.57
C ASP A 120 16.55 -5.26 10.64
N VAL A 121 17.19 -4.30 11.32
CA VAL A 121 16.69 -2.92 11.43
C VAL A 121 17.03 -2.08 10.20
N PHE A 122 18.09 -2.45 9.46
CA PHE A 122 18.56 -1.69 8.29
C PHE A 122 17.72 -1.91 7.02
N ILE A 123 16.51 -2.46 7.15
CA ILE A 123 15.54 -2.60 6.07
C ILE A 123 14.99 -1.21 5.71
N ARG A 124 15.41 -0.67 4.56
CA ARG A 124 14.58 0.31 3.84
C ARG A 124 13.37 -0.44 3.28
N ARG A 125 12.17 -0.02 3.71
CA ARG A 125 10.92 -0.24 2.97
C ARG A 125 10.99 0.39 1.59
#